data_AF-M1D303-F1
#
_entry.id   AF-M1D303-F1
#
_cell.length_a   1.000
_cell.length_b   1.000
_cell.length_c   1.000
_cell.angle_alpha   90.00
_cell.angle_beta   90.00
_cell.angle_gamma   90.00
#
_symmetry.space_group_name_H-M   'P 1'
#
loop_
_entity.id
_entity.type
_entity.pdbx_description
1 polymer ?
#
loop_
_entity_poly.entity_id
_entity_poly.type
_entity_poly.pdbx_seq_one_letter_code
_entity_poly.pdbx_strand_id
1 'polypeptide(L)'
;MEVLQAYLLWRQTECHISNQYNTCLWKLVFSGKSEKEAKEILKGRQKQEQNELLFQQFGINYKDLPQIFRQGSCAIKIKVDDIVKYREDGTPVKRPRKKAIIVHSENVATKRFWNNYTCLIEELGSLAEGINKIKPEYLRSFQFESRLMLSTWIVVRVDGCHFHRFCEDNGFQKPNDEQALKLMTLVRFLCWRCLRILSLHMG
;
A
#
# COMPACT_ATOMS: atom_id res chain seq x y z
N MET A 1 9.84 4.70 -16.59
CA MET A 1 10.02 3.98 -15.31
C MET A 1 9.99 4.89 -14.09
N GLU A 2 10.68 6.04 -14.14
CA GLU A 2 10.65 7.06 -13.07
C GLU A 2 9.24 7.47 -12.66
N VAL A 3 8.36 7.71 -13.63
CA VAL A 3 6.95 8.10 -13.40
C VAL A 3 6.18 7.04 -12.61
N LEU A 4 6.35 5.75 -12.94
CA LEU A 4 5.72 4.66 -12.20
C LEU A 4 6.24 4.66 -10.77
N GLN A 5 7.55 4.65 -10.57
CA GLN A 5 8.16 4.64 -9.23
C GLN A 5 7.74 5.86 -8.39
N ALA A 6 7.70 7.05 -8.99
CA ALA A 6 7.23 8.27 -8.36
C ALA A 6 5.74 8.18 -7.98
N TYR A 7 4.92 7.59 -8.85
CA TYR A 7 3.52 7.33 -8.57
C TYR A 7 3.34 6.39 -7.38
N LEU A 8 4.06 5.25 -7.32
CA LEU A 8 3.94 4.32 -6.19
C LEU A 8 4.38 4.97 -4.87
N LEU A 9 5.48 5.73 -4.89
CA LEU A 9 5.98 6.47 -3.73
C LEU A 9 4.98 7.52 -3.26
N TRP A 10 4.42 8.29 -4.21
CA TRP A 10 3.40 9.30 -3.90
C TRP A 10 2.19 8.66 -3.22
N ARG A 11 1.66 7.59 -3.81
CA ARG A 11 0.51 6.89 -3.25
C ARG A 11 0.84 6.29 -1.85
N GLN A 12 2.07 5.83 -1.60
CA GLN A 12 2.50 5.33 -0.29
C GLN A 12 2.59 6.42 0.76
N THR A 13 3.10 7.57 0.35
CA THR A 13 3.18 8.74 1.20
C THR A 13 1.78 9.21 1.62
N GLU A 14 0.82 9.18 0.70
CA GLU A 14 -0.58 9.56 0.97
C GLU A 14 -1.24 8.62 1.98
N CYS A 15 -1.06 7.30 1.83
CA CYS A 15 -1.57 6.34 2.83
C CYS A 15 -0.91 6.52 4.19
N HIS A 16 0.40 6.74 4.23
CA HIS A 16 1.10 6.96 5.48
C HIS A 16 0.59 8.20 6.23
N ILE A 17 0.37 9.30 5.49
CA ILE A 17 -0.18 10.56 6.02
C ILE A 17 -1.63 10.37 6.46
N SER A 18 -2.47 9.77 5.61
CA SER A 18 -3.87 9.48 5.87
C SER A 18 -4.03 8.61 7.13
N ASN A 19 -3.26 7.53 7.23
CA ASN A 19 -3.33 6.63 8.38
C ASN A 19 -2.86 7.32 9.67
N GLN A 20 -1.81 8.14 9.62
CA GLN A 20 -1.36 8.88 10.81
C GLN A 20 -2.44 9.86 11.29
N TYR A 21 -3.05 10.61 10.37
CA TYR A 21 -4.17 11.50 10.67
C TYR A 21 -5.36 10.74 11.26
N ASN A 22 -5.77 9.64 10.62
CA ASN A 22 -6.89 8.81 11.08
C ASN A 22 -6.60 8.18 12.44
N THR A 23 -5.36 7.78 12.72
CA THR A 23 -4.95 7.28 14.03
C THR A 23 -5.14 8.33 15.10
N CYS A 24 -4.72 9.57 14.86
CA CYS A 24 -4.97 10.68 15.79
C CYS A 24 -6.48 10.93 15.95
N LEU A 25 -7.21 11.00 14.84
CA LEU A 25 -8.63 11.32 14.80
C LEU A 25 -9.44 10.35 15.67
N TRP A 26 -9.28 9.04 15.42
CA TRP A 26 -10.05 8.05 16.13
C TRP A 26 -9.60 7.88 17.59
N LYS A 27 -8.32 8.13 17.92
CA LYS A 27 -7.88 8.16 19.32
C LYS A 27 -8.50 9.32 20.10
N LEU A 28 -8.64 10.50 19.47
CA LEU A 28 -9.36 11.63 20.05
C LEU A 28 -10.87 11.33 20.20
N VAL A 29 -11.48 10.66 19.22
CA VAL A 29 -12.88 10.26 19.32
C VAL A 29 -13.10 9.25 20.45
N PHE A 30 -12.23 8.25 20.56
CA PHE A 30 -12.29 7.26 21.65
C PHE A 30 -11.99 7.84 23.02
N SER A 31 -11.31 8.99 23.12
CA SER A 31 -11.15 9.72 24.38
C SER A 31 -12.33 10.61 24.74
N GLY A 32 -13.45 10.48 24.02
CA GLY A 32 -14.72 11.15 24.32
C GLY A 32 -14.99 12.43 23.52
N LYS A 33 -14.14 12.77 22.55
CA LYS A 33 -14.41 13.91 21.66
C LYS A 33 -15.39 13.53 20.55
N SER A 34 -16.19 14.48 20.10
CA SER A 34 -16.93 14.33 18.86
C SER A 34 -15.97 14.32 17.66
N GLU A 35 -16.39 13.72 16.54
CA GLU A 35 -15.59 13.76 15.30
C GLU A 35 -15.29 15.19 14.83
N LYS A 36 -16.23 16.13 15.04
CA LYS A 36 -16.06 17.53 14.64
C LYS A 36 -14.96 18.19 15.47
N GLU A 37 -14.98 18.00 16.78
CA GLU A 37 -13.94 18.53 17.68
C GLU A 37 -12.58 17.92 17.37
N ALA A 38 -12.52 16.60 17.15
CA ALA A 38 -11.28 15.91 16.81
C ALA A 38 -10.70 16.44 15.48
N LYS A 39 -11.55 16.66 14.46
CA LYS A 39 -11.13 17.27 13.18
C LYS A 39 -10.60 18.70 13.36
N GLU A 40 -11.25 19.52 14.17
CA GLU A 40 -10.76 20.89 14.45
C GLU A 40 -9.44 20.89 15.24
N ILE A 41 -9.24 19.95 16.18
CA ILE A 41 -7.96 19.79 16.88
C ILE A 41 -6.83 19.44 15.91
N LEU A 42 -7.10 18.58 14.92
CA LEU A 42 -6.09 18.13 13.96
C LEU A 42 -5.90 19.09 12.77
N LYS A 43 -6.76 20.10 12.65
CA LYS A 43 -6.74 21.04 11.54
C LYS A 43 -5.42 21.82 11.54
N GLY A 44 -4.75 21.82 10.39
CA GLY A 44 -3.48 22.52 10.20
C GLY A 44 -2.27 21.85 10.86
N ARG A 45 -2.43 20.76 11.62
CA ARG A 45 -1.30 20.07 12.27
C ARG A 45 -0.45 19.32 11.26
N GLN A 46 0.85 19.56 11.33
CA GLN A 46 1.85 18.87 10.56
C GLN A 46 2.11 17.45 11.10
N LYS A 47 2.84 16.66 10.31
CA LYS A 47 3.21 15.28 10.62
C LYS A 47 3.89 15.13 12.00
N GLN A 48 4.76 16.07 12.35
CA GLN A 48 5.49 16.05 13.61
C GLN A 48 4.55 16.27 14.81
N GLU A 49 3.71 17.30 14.73
CA GLU A 49 2.72 17.62 15.77
C GLU A 49 1.73 16.48 16.00
N GLN A 50 1.34 15.76 14.93
CA GLN A 50 0.50 14.56 15.05
C GLN A 50 1.21 13.42 15.79
N ASN A 51 2.51 13.20 15.54
CA ASN A 51 3.29 12.20 16.29
C ASN A 51 3.43 12.57 17.77
N GLU A 52 3.71 13.84 18.06
CA GLU A 52 3.81 14.34 19.43
C GLU A 52 2.47 14.19 20.17
N LEU A 53 1.35 14.50 19.52
CA LEU A 53 0.00 14.29 20.06
C LEU A 53 -0.25 12.82 20.39
N LEU A 54 0.08 11.89 19.47
CA LEU A 54 -0.07 10.46 19.71
C LEU A 54 0.75 9.96 20.91
N PHE A 55 2.00 10.43 20.99
CA PHE A 55 2.91 10.00 22.04
C PHE A 55 2.52 10.58 23.41
N GLN A 56 2.29 11.89 23.49
CA GLN A 56 2.03 12.57 24.76
C GLN A 56 0.66 12.26 25.34
N GLN A 57 -0.41 12.22 24.51
CA GLN A 57 -1.77 12.02 25.01
C GLN A 57 -2.17 10.55 25.12
N PHE A 58 -1.62 9.69 24.27
CA PHE A 58 -2.05 8.30 24.17
C PHE A 58 -0.93 7.28 24.42
N GLY A 59 0.32 7.72 24.63
CA GLY A 59 1.45 6.82 24.79
C GLY A 59 1.78 6.01 23.54
N ILE A 60 1.30 6.44 22.36
CA ILE A 60 1.45 5.68 21.11
C ILE A 60 2.61 6.26 20.31
N ASN A 61 3.67 5.46 20.15
CA ASN A 61 4.67 5.73 19.13
C ASN A 61 4.16 5.19 17.78
N TYR A 62 3.88 6.09 16.83
CA TYR A 62 3.37 5.70 15.52
C TYR A 62 4.30 4.70 14.84
N LYS A 63 5.63 4.81 14.96
CA LYS A 63 6.58 3.89 14.31
C LYS A 63 6.43 2.43 14.75
N ASP A 64 5.89 2.20 15.94
CA ASP A 64 5.74 0.85 16.51
C ASP A 64 4.44 0.18 16.04
N LEU A 65 3.56 0.92 15.35
CA LEU A 65 2.38 0.32 14.73
C LEU A 65 2.76 -0.64 13.60
N PRO A 66 1.98 -1.70 13.38
CA PRO A 66 2.18 -2.64 12.29
C PRO A 66 2.38 -1.97 10.93
N GLN A 67 3.36 -2.44 10.15
CA GLN A 67 3.68 -1.85 8.85
C GLN A 67 2.48 -1.88 7.88
N ILE A 68 1.63 -2.90 7.97
CA ILE A 68 0.39 -2.99 7.17
C ILE A 68 -0.52 -1.78 7.36
N PHE A 69 -0.57 -1.19 8.56
CA PHE A 69 -1.34 0.02 8.84
C PHE A 69 -0.65 1.27 8.30
N ARG A 70 0.68 1.34 8.47
CA ARG A 70 1.46 2.55 8.16
C ARG A 70 1.85 2.73 6.70
N GLN A 71 2.03 1.62 6.00
CA GLN A 71 2.68 1.58 4.69
C GLN A 71 1.79 0.94 3.62
N GLY A 72 0.64 0.39 4.02
CA GLY A 72 -0.23 -0.37 3.15
C GLY A 72 0.37 -1.72 2.75
N SER A 73 -0.15 -2.26 1.65
CA SER A 73 0.21 -3.58 1.12
C SER A 73 0.56 -3.48 -0.36
N CYS A 74 1.69 -4.08 -0.73
CA CYS A 74 2.10 -4.22 -2.13
C CYS A 74 2.00 -5.68 -2.54
N ALA A 75 1.29 -5.97 -3.62
CA ALA A 75 1.23 -7.30 -4.22
C ALA A 75 2.23 -7.41 -5.37
N ILE A 76 3.14 -8.39 -5.30
CA ILE A 76 4.16 -8.63 -6.32
C ILE A 76 4.17 -10.10 -6.75
N LYS A 77 4.52 -10.36 -8.02
CA LYS A 77 4.57 -11.71 -8.60
C LYS A 77 6.03 -12.14 -8.65
N ILE A 78 6.41 -13.08 -7.80
CA ILE A 78 7.76 -13.65 -7.76
C ILE A 78 7.79 -15.00 -8.47
N LYS A 79 8.95 -15.36 -9.03
CA LYS A 79 9.20 -16.71 -9.53
C LYS A 79 9.63 -17.57 -8.34
N VAL A 80 8.92 -18.67 -8.11
CA VAL A 80 9.26 -19.66 -7.08
C VAL A 80 9.29 -21.05 -7.69
N ASP A 81 10.18 -21.88 -7.18
CA ASP A 81 10.25 -23.29 -7.56
C ASP A 81 9.24 -24.10 -6.76
N ASP A 82 8.16 -24.51 -7.43
CA ASP A 82 7.14 -25.36 -6.84
C ASP A 82 7.47 -26.84 -7.06
N ILE A 83 7.40 -27.62 -5.98
CA ILE A 83 7.47 -29.08 -6.07
C ILE A 83 6.17 -29.57 -6.68
N VAL A 84 6.26 -30.14 -7.89
CA VAL A 84 5.08 -30.64 -8.62
C VAL A 84 4.86 -32.14 -8.42
N LYS A 85 5.93 -32.90 -8.14
CA LYS A 85 5.88 -34.32 -7.79
C LYS A 85 7.19 -34.75 -7.16
N TYR A 86 7.19 -35.91 -6.52
CA TYR A 86 8.40 -36.61 -6.11
C TYR A 86 8.69 -37.72 -7.12
N ARG A 87 9.97 -37.98 -7.40
CA ARG A 87 10.42 -39.18 -8.11
C ARG A 87 10.32 -40.39 -7.18
N GLU A 88 10.44 -41.60 -7.72
CA GLU A 88 10.41 -42.86 -6.96
C GLU A 88 11.54 -42.93 -5.89
N ASP A 89 12.66 -42.24 -6.13
CA ASP A 89 13.78 -42.09 -5.19
C ASP A 89 13.57 -41.01 -4.11
N GLY A 90 12.39 -40.39 -4.06
CA GLY A 90 12.07 -39.30 -3.12
C GLY A 90 12.62 -37.92 -3.54
N THR A 91 13.28 -37.79 -4.69
CA THR A 91 13.79 -36.50 -5.16
C THR A 91 12.65 -35.58 -5.63
N PRO A 92 12.54 -34.33 -5.15
CA PRO A 92 11.50 -33.40 -5.58
C PRO A 92 11.73 -32.90 -7.01
N VAL A 93 10.72 -33.02 -7.86
CA VAL A 93 10.67 -32.38 -9.18
C VAL A 93 10.11 -30.97 -9.01
N LYS A 94 10.98 -29.98 -9.16
CA LYS A 94 10.62 -28.56 -9.07
C LYS A 94 10.28 -28.00 -10.45
N ARG A 95 9.29 -27.11 -10.53
CA ARG A 95 8.98 -26.30 -11.72
C ARG A 95 8.79 -24.84 -11.32
N PRO A 96 9.38 -23.88 -12.06
CA PRO A 96 9.19 -22.47 -11.78
C PRO A 96 7.74 -22.07 -12.03
N ARG A 97 7.13 -21.41 -11.04
CA ARG A 97 5.79 -20.83 -11.13
C ARG A 97 5.82 -19.38 -10.65
N LYS A 98 4.97 -18.54 -11.24
CA LYS A 98 4.75 -17.18 -10.72
C LYS A 98 3.76 -17.26 -9.57
N LYS A 99 4.18 -16.89 -8.37
CA LYS A 99 3.30 -16.73 -7.20
C LYS A 99 3.22 -15.27 -6.80
N ALA A 100 2.01 -14.90 -6.41
CA ALA A 100 1.72 -13.56 -5.94
C ALA A 100 1.95 -13.54 -4.42
N ILE A 101 2.77 -12.61 -3.92
CA ILE A 101 3.02 -12.42 -2.49
C ILE A 101 2.63 -11.00 -2.08
N ILE A 102 2.27 -10.84 -0.81
CA ILE A 102 2.09 -9.53 -0.18
C ILE A 102 3.36 -9.14 0.54
N VAL A 103 3.74 -7.90 0.33
CA VAL A 103 4.91 -7.30 0.95
C VAL A 103 4.49 -5.98 1.60
N HIS A 104 4.96 -5.79 2.82
CA HIS A 104 4.93 -4.52 3.52
C HIS A 104 6.37 -4.00 3.58
N SER A 105 6.58 -2.74 3.18
CA SER A 105 7.89 -2.12 3.14
C SER A 105 7.74 -0.65 3.49
N GLU A 106 8.71 -0.09 4.22
CA GLU A 106 8.71 1.33 4.57
C GLU A 106 8.76 2.24 3.34
N ASN A 107 9.40 1.79 2.27
CA ASN A 107 9.46 2.54 1.02
C ASN A 107 9.61 1.59 -0.17
N VAL A 108 8.53 1.47 -0.95
CA VAL A 108 8.49 0.60 -2.14
C VAL A 108 9.24 1.17 -3.33
N ALA A 109 9.74 2.41 -3.29
CA ALA A 109 10.50 3.05 -4.36
C ALA A 109 12.02 3.07 -4.09
N THR A 110 12.50 2.39 -3.05
CA THR A 110 13.94 2.30 -2.76
C THR A 110 14.65 1.27 -3.62
N LYS A 111 15.93 1.51 -3.96
CA LYS A 111 16.79 0.52 -4.64
C LYS A 111 16.79 -0.81 -3.86
N ARG A 112 16.84 -0.77 -2.52
CA ARG A 112 16.77 -1.95 -1.66
C ARG A 112 15.51 -2.78 -1.91
N PHE A 113 14.33 -2.16 -1.94
CA PHE A 113 13.08 -2.87 -2.19
C PHE A 113 13.06 -3.53 -3.58
N TRP A 114 13.47 -2.79 -4.62
CA TRP A 114 13.46 -3.31 -6.00
C TRP A 114 14.48 -4.42 -6.23
N ASN A 115 15.68 -4.28 -5.64
CA ASN A 115 16.74 -5.29 -5.75
C ASN A 115 16.39 -6.59 -5.03
N ASN A 116 15.53 -6.55 -3.99
CA ASN A 116 15.05 -7.76 -3.32
C ASN A 116 14.12 -8.61 -4.22
N TYR A 117 13.57 -8.03 -5.29
CA TYR A 117 12.63 -8.71 -6.17
C TYR A 117 13.08 -8.60 -7.62
N THR A 118 13.94 -9.53 -8.04
CA THR A 118 14.50 -9.60 -9.40
C THR A 118 13.42 -9.57 -10.49
N CYS A 119 12.24 -10.12 -10.23
CA CYS A 119 11.10 -10.05 -11.15
C CYS A 119 10.66 -8.62 -11.47
N LEU A 120 10.76 -7.68 -10.52
CA LEU A 120 10.44 -6.28 -10.77
C LEU A 120 11.46 -5.65 -11.70
N ILE A 121 12.74 -5.98 -11.55
CA ILE A 121 13.81 -5.47 -12.41
C ILE A 121 13.73 -6.10 -13.81
N GLU A 122 13.44 -7.40 -13.90
CA GLU A 122 13.28 -8.11 -15.17
C GLU A 122 12.05 -7.61 -15.96
N GLU A 123 10.92 -7.37 -15.29
CA GLU A 123 9.68 -6.96 -15.96
C GLU A 123 9.61 -5.45 -16.19
N LEU A 124 10.07 -4.65 -15.23
CA LEU A 124 9.89 -3.19 -15.25
C LEU A 124 11.20 -2.44 -15.58
N GLY A 125 12.36 -3.09 -15.52
CA GLY A 125 13.67 -2.45 -15.71
C GLY A 125 14.28 -1.89 -14.42
N SER A 126 15.44 -1.25 -14.54
CA SER A 126 16.20 -0.71 -13.41
C SER A 126 15.49 0.45 -12.70
N LEU A 127 15.84 0.65 -11.42
CA LEU A 127 15.38 1.83 -10.69
C LEU A 127 16.02 3.08 -11.29
N ALA A 128 15.20 4.05 -11.63
CA ALA A 128 15.68 5.26 -12.25
C ALA A 128 16.08 6.31 -11.20
N GLU A 129 17.03 7.17 -11.56
CA GLU A 129 17.60 8.15 -10.64
C GLU A 129 16.72 9.40 -10.55
N GLY A 130 16.60 9.98 -9.36
CA GLY A 130 15.90 11.25 -9.21
C GLY A 130 14.37 11.19 -9.21
N ILE A 131 13.77 10.06 -8.80
CA ILE A 131 12.31 9.93 -8.57
C ILE A 131 11.74 11.10 -7.76
N ASN A 132 12.49 11.56 -6.74
CA ASN A 132 12.11 12.70 -5.88
C ASN A 132 12.06 14.05 -6.61
N LYS A 133 12.62 14.15 -7.83
CA LYS A 133 12.58 15.36 -8.66
C LYS A 133 11.27 15.47 -9.45
N ILE A 134 10.50 14.39 -9.55
CA ILE A 134 9.21 14.40 -10.24
C ILE A 134 8.16 15.07 -9.35
N LYS A 135 7.59 16.16 -9.86
CA LYS A 135 6.57 16.93 -9.15
C LYS A 135 5.23 16.16 -9.10
N PRO A 136 4.51 16.16 -7.96
CA PRO A 136 3.18 15.54 -7.86
C PRO A 136 2.17 16.07 -8.89
N GLU A 137 2.27 17.33 -9.30
CA GLU A 137 1.40 17.94 -10.30
C GLU A 137 1.55 17.27 -11.67
N TYR A 138 2.78 16.89 -12.04
CA TYR A 138 3.05 16.12 -13.25
C TYR A 138 2.49 14.70 -13.16
N LEU A 139 2.54 14.06 -11.98
CA LEU A 139 1.89 12.76 -11.81
C LEU A 139 0.37 12.85 -11.93
N ARG A 140 -0.22 13.96 -11.47
CA ARG A 140 -1.67 14.21 -11.56
C ARG A 140 -2.15 14.41 -13.00
N SER A 141 -1.31 14.92 -13.92
CA SER A 141 -1.73 15.09 -15.31
C SER A 141 -2.08 13.76 -15.99
N PHE A 142 -1.44 12.66 -15.59
CA PHE A 142 -1.74 11.32 -16.12
C PHE A 142 -3.05 10.72 -15.59
N GLN A 143 -3.71 11.32 -14.60
CA GLN A 143 -4.98 10.79 -14.06
C GLN A 143 -6.17 11.00 -15.01
N PHE A 144 -6.09 11.99 -15.89
CA PHE A 144 -7.20 12.42 -16.75
C PHE A 144 -6.97 12.10 -18.23
N GLU A 145 -5.88 11.41 -18.56
CA GLU A 145 -5.52 11.14 -19.95
C GLU A 145 -6.34 9.96 -20.50
N SER A 146 -7.18 10.22 -21.50
CA SER A 146 -8.08 9.24 -22.10
C SER A 146 -7.41 8.35 -23.16
N ARG A 147 -6.12 8.58 -23.46
CA ARG A 147 -5.37 7.87 -24.49
C ARG A 147 -4.16 7.18 -23.87
N LEU A 148 -4.11 5.85 -24.01
CA LEU A 148 -2.97 5.05 -23.59
C LEU A 148 -1.89 5.11 -24.67
N MET A 149 -0.71 5.61 -24.30
CA MET A 149 0.48 5.53 -25.15
C MET A 149 0.94 4.07 -25.28
N LEU A 150 1.38 3.65 -26.48
CA LEU A 150 1.95 2.31 -26.69
C LEU A 150 3.16 2.10 -25.75
N SER A 151 3.31 0.87 -25.23
CA SER A 151 4.35 0.51 -24.24
C SER A 151 4.25 1.23 -22.88
N THR A 152 3.06 1.71 -22.50
CA THR A 152 2.82 2.35 -21.19
C THR A 152 2.34 1.34 -20.15
N TRP A 153 2.85 1.48 -18.94
CA TRP A 153 2.40 0.72 -17.78
C TRP A 153 1.03 1.20 -17.32
N ILE A 154 0.06 0.28 -17.25
CA ILE A 154 -1.27 0.57 -16.73
C ILE A 154 -1.27 0.31 -15.22
N VAL A 155 -1.57 1.35 -14.44
CA VAL A 155 -1.84 1.22 -13.02
C VAL A 155 -3.34 1.32 -12.79
N VAL A 156 -3.96 0.23 -12.34
CA VAL A 156 -5.37 0.22 -11.95
C VAL A 156 -5.48 0.45 -10.45
N ARG A 157 -6.16 1.54 -10.10
CA ARG A 157 -6.61 1.82 -8.74
C ARG A 157 -7.99 1.24 -8.56
N VAL A 158 -8.16 0.42 -7.53
CA VAL A 158 -9.46 -0.12 -7.13
C VAL A 158 -9.78 0.54 -5.80
N ASP A 159 -10.81 1.38 -5.80
CA ASP A 159 -11.31 2.06 -4.61
C ASP A 159 -12.62 1.41 -4.16
N GLY A 160 -12.80 1.24 -2.86
CA GLY A 160 -14.05 0.76 -2.29
C GLY A 160 -15.11 1.87 -2.29
N CYS A 161 -16.29 1.59 -2.83
CA CYS A 161 -17.45 2.48 -2.74
C CYS A 161 -18.33 2.05 -1.54
N HIS A 162 -18.86 3.01 -0.77
CA HIS A 162 -19.73 2.75 0.40
C HIS A 162 -19.14 1.81 1.47
N PHE A 163 -17.81 1.77 1.61
CA PHE A 163 -17.14 0.85 2.53
C PHE A 163 -17.47 1.11 4.02
N HIS A 164 -17.94 2.31 4.36
CA HIS A 164 -18.35 2.67 5.73
C HIS A 164 -19.44 1.76 6.28
N ARG A 165 -20.53 1.58 5.53
CA ARG A 165 -21.65 0.73 5.94
C ARG A 165 -21.21 -0.73 6.06
N PHE A 166 -20.42 -1.20 5.10
CA PHE A 166 -19.84 -2.54 5.13
C PHE A 166 -18.99 -2.77 6.39
N CYS A 167 -18.15 -1.81 6.78
CA CYS A 167 -17.37 -1.92 8.02
C CYS A 167 -18.24 -1.97 9.27
N GLU A 168 -19.31 -1.18 9.32
CA GLU A 168 -20.24 -1.15 10.45
C GLU A 168 -21.00 -2.48 10.57
N ASP A 169 -21.56 -2.97 9.46
CA ASP A 169 -22.30 -4.24 9.41
C ASP A 169 -21.41 -5.44 9.80
N ASN A 170 -20.10 -5.36 9.57
CA ASN A 170 -19.12 -6.42 9.91
C ASN A 170 -18.35 -6.15 11.22
N GLY A 171 -18.63 -5.05 11.92
CA GLY A 171 -18.00 -4.73 13.21
C GLY A 171 -16.50 -4.43 13.15
N PHE A 172 -15.97 -3.94 12.01
CA PHE A 172 -14.55 -3.64 11.88
C PHE A 172 -14.12 -2.42 12.71
N GLN A 173 -12.92 -2.51 13.28
CA GLN A 173 -12.37 -1.49 14.15
C GLN A 173 -11.77 -0.31 13.36
N LYS A 174 -11.99 0.90 13.89
CA LYS A 174 -11.37 2.15 13.38
C LYS A 174 -10.12 2.50 14.19
N PRO A 175 -9.09 3.13 13.60
CA PRO A 175 -8.92 3.41 12.17
C PRO A 175 -8.55 2.17 11.35
N ASN A 176 -8.00 1.14 12.00
CA ASN A 176 -7.39 -0.01 11.36
C ASN A 176 -7.95 -1.30 11.93
N ASP A 177 -8.40 -2.17 11.03
CA ASP A 177 -8.80 -3.53 11.33
C ASP A 177 -8.03 -4.49 10.41
N GLU A 178 -7.34 -5.45 11.02
CA GLU A 178 -6.48 -6.37 10.27
C GLU A 178 -7.29 -7.28 9.33
N GLN A 179 -8.49 -7.70 9.73
CA GLN A 179 -9.36 -8.54 8.90
C GLN A 179 -9.88 -7.75 7.71
N ALA A 180 -10.31 -6.50 7.93
CA ALA A 180 -10.73 -5.60 6.86
C ALA A 180 -9.61 -5.38 5.83
N LEU A 181 -8.38 -5.13 6.30
CA LEU A 181 -7.23 -4.92 5.41
C LEU A 181 -6.85 -6.19 4.64
N LYS A 182 -6.91 -7.36 5.27
CA LYS A 182 -6.72 -8.65 4.60
C LYS A 182 -7.78 -8.87 3.53
N LEU A 183 -9.04 -8.59 3.81
CA LEU A 183 -10.14 -8.70 2.85
C LEU A 183 -9.91 -7.80 1.63
N MET A 184 -9.57 -6.53 1.85
CA MET A 184 -9.29 -5.58 0.76
C MET A 184 -8.10 -6.03 -0.10
N THR A 185 -7.09 -6.60 0.54
CA THR A 185 -5.93 -7.17 -0.13
C THR A 185 -6.31 -8.39 -0.99
N LEU A 186 -7.21 -9.25 -0.50
CA LEU A 186 -7.70 -10.43 -1.22
C LEU A 186 -8.57 -10.06 -2.44
N VAL A 187 -9.50 -9.11 -2.30
CA VAL A 187 -10.31 -8.62 -3.42
C VAL A 187 -9.41 -8.09 -4.55
N ARG A 188 -8.35 -7.38 -4.18
CA ARG A 188 -7.36 -6.86 -5.13
C ARG A 188 -6.59 -7.98 -5.84
N PHE A 189 -6.23 -9.06 -5.14
CA PHE A 189 -5.63 -10.23 -5.77
C PHE A 189 -6.53 -10.88 -6.80
N LEU A 190 -7.84 -10.97 -6.52
CA LEU A 190 -8.80 -11.54 -7.46
C LEU A 190 -8.86 -10.70 -8.74
N CYS A 191 -8.96 -9.37 -8.63
CA CYS A 191 -8.88 -8.47 -9.79
C CYS A 191 -7.55 -8.60 -10.54
N TRP A 192 -6.44 -8.80 -9.82
CA TRP A 192 -5.11 -8.91 -10.40
C TRP A 192 -4.82 -10.25 -11.10
N ARG A 193 -5.59 -11.31 -10.82
CA ARG A 193 -5.47 -12.55 -11.61
C ARG A 193 -5.83 -12.33 -13.09
N CYS A 194 -6.65 -11.33 -13.38
CA CYS A 194 -7.09 -11.02 -14.74
C CYS A 194 -6.18 -10.01 -15.48
N LEU A 195 -5.36 -9.22 -14.77
CA LEU A 195 -4.57 -8.11 -15.35
C LEU A 195 -3.09 -8.17 -14.93
N ARG A 196 -2.14 -7.88 -15.82
CA ARG A 196 -0.69 -7.75 -15.47
C ARG A 196 -0.38 -6.39 -14.83
N ILE A 197 -0.90 -6.12 -13.62
CA ILE A 197 -0.83 -4.76 -13.02
C ILE A 197 -0.22 -4.76 -11.62
N LEU A 198 0.85 -3.98 -11.40
CA LEU A 198 1.37 -3.77 -10.05
C LEU A 198 0.31 -3.09 -9.18
N SER A 199 0.03 -3.70 -8.03
CA SER A 199 -1.17 -3.42 -7.26
C SER A 199 -0.79 -2.96 -5.85
N LEU A 200 -0.89 -1.66 -5.56
CA LEU A 200 -0.76 -1.14 -4.20
C LEU A 200 -2.12 -0.83 -3.59
N HIS A 201 -2.38 -1.42 -2.43
CA HIS A 201 -3.43 -0.97 -1.51
C HIS A 201 -2.80 -0.06 -0.48
N MET A 202 -3.27 1.17 -0.45
CA MET A 202 -2.74 2.24 0.39
C MET A 202 -3.99 2.92 0.93
N GLY A 203 -4.24 2.63 2.21
CA GLY A 203 -5.53 2.70 2.91
C GLY A 203 -6.25 4.03 2.85
#